data_AF-A0A158Q4U7-F1
#
_entry.id   AF-A0A158Q4U7-F1
#
_cell.length_a   1.000
_cell.length_b   1.000
_cell.length_c   1.000
_cell.angle_alpha   90.00
_cell.angle_beta   90.00
_cell.angle_gamma   90.00
#
_symmetry.space_group_name_H-M   'P 1'
#
loop_
_entity.id
_entity.type
_entity.pdbx_description
1 polymer ?
#
loop_
_entity_poly.entity_id
_entity_poly.type
_entity_poly.pdbx_seq_one_letter_code
_entity_poly.pdbx_strand_id
1 'polypeptide(L)'
;MPAGGPAYLRADDQENFDCKVIRVLGLTPHGMKHLRFHSSRNAKNGEEGTFVEFVAENLHLGRIIAKTGYVNGSPGKDFTIHGSRVITENLNNKSRFVLHDGTCRFENVEQFMIKNQQHPIFSAKHPVFRVDRRIKKISTTQIITNKIRSPINENLHVDIENLSIRGNEGVRMEAKALTASVDAFRICICIAARPKLFVVAGNKPCVAPQNFCT
;
A
#
# COMPACT_ATOMS: atom_id res chain seq x y z
N MET A 1 11.60 14.80 -0.38
CA MET A 1 10.37 15.28 0.29
C MET A 1 9.20 15.03 -0.65
N PRO A 2 8.09 14.46 -0.15
CA PRO A 2 6.80 15.17 -0.22
C PRO A 2 6.04 15.05 1.12
N ALA A 3 5.63 16.15 1.77
CA ALA A 3 4.39 16.91 1.49
C ALA A 3 3.17 15.97 1.53
N GLY A 4 2.34 15.88 2.56
CA GLY A 4 1.87 16.92 3.47
C GLY A 4 0.35 16.99 3.35
N GLY A 5 -0.36 16.16 4.14
CA GLY A 5 -1.79 16.25 4.52
C GLY A 5 -2.87 16.28 3.41
N PRO A 6 -4.18 16.42 3.78
CA PRO A 6 -4.84 16.22 5.08
C PRO A 6 -5.86 15.06 5.02
N ALA A 7 -6.25 14.35 6.09
CA ALA A 7 -6.89 14.72 7.35
C ALA A 7 -8.31 15.29 7.17
N TYR A 8 -9.29 14.55 7.70
CA TYR A 8 -10.70 14.93 7.79
C TYR A 8 -10.90 15.77 9.04
N LEU A 9 -11.36 17.02 8.89
CA LEU A 9 -11.87 17.82 10.00
C LEU A 9 -13.39 17.73 9.99
N ARG A 10 -13.96 17.41 11.15
CA ARG A 10 -15.36 17.64 11.44
C ARG A 10 -15.42 19.08 11.94
N ALA A 11 -15.82 20.01 11.09
CA ALA A 11 -16.21 21.33 11.54
C ALA A 11 -17.61 21.17 12.15
N ASP A 12 -17.65 20.90 13.45
CA ASP A 12 -18.67 21.52 14.28
C ASP A 12 -18.37 23.01 14.23
N ASP A 13 -18.99 23.72 13.30
CA ASP A 13 -19.46 25.06 13.56
C ASP A 13 -20.54 25.42 12.54
N GLN A 14 -21.63 25.88 13.13
CA GLN A 14 -22.94 26.03 12.56
C GLN A 14 -23.00 27.34 11.76
N GLU A 15 -22.32 27.40 10.62
CA GLU A 15 -22.49 28.53 9.69
C GLU A 15 -23.18 28.07 8.40
N ASN A 16 -24.44 28.53 8.25
CA ASN A 16 -25.24 28.39 7.04
C ASN A 16 -24.50 29.07 5.87
N PHE A 17 -23.81 28.30 5.04
CA PHE A 17 -23.45 28.76 3.70
C PHE A 17 -24.53 28.34 2.71
N ASP A 18 -25.37 29.29 2.30
CA ASP A 18 -26.39 29.11 1.27
C ASP A 18 -25.74 29.18 -0.12
N CYS A 19 -25.33 28.03 -0.64
CA CYS A 19 -24.63 27.94 -1.92
C CYS A 19 -25.65 27.68 -3.04
N LYS A 20 -26.01 28.75 -3.77
CA LYS A 20 -27.02 28.73 -4.83
C LYS A 20 -26.41 28.24 -6.14
N VAL A 21 -26.80 27.05 -6.58
CA VAL A 21 -26.40 26.48 -7.88
C VAL A 21 -27.54 26.64 -8.88
N ILE A 22 -27.34 27.48 -9.89
CA ILE A 22 -28.23 27.61 -11.04
C ILE A 22 -28.09 26.34 -11.91
N ARG A 23 -29.10 25.46 -11.85
CA ARG A 23 -29.14 24.20 -12.59
C ARG A 23 -29.77 24.40 -13.97
N VAL A 24 -28.96 24.32 -15.03
CA VAL A 24 -29.49 23.94 -16.35
C VAL A 24 -29.31 22.43 -16.49
N LEU A 25 -30.36 21.67 -16.19
CA LEU A 25 -30.41 20.24 -16.48
C LEU A 25 -30.76 20.09 -17.97
N GLY A 26 -29.77 19.76 -18.80
CA GLY A 26 -30.01 19.40 -20.20
C GLY A 26 -30.61 18.00 -20.26
N LEU A 27 -31.88 17.89 -20.65
CA LEU A 27 -32.62 16.64 -20.77
C LEU A 27 -32.90 16.33 -22.25
N THR A 28 -32.98 15.04 -22.58
CA THR A 28 -33.28 14.57 -23.94
C THR A 28 -34.77 14.74 -24.28
N PRO A 29 -35.16 14.81 -25.58
CA PRO A 29 -36.51 15.17 -26.00
C PRO A 29 -37.60 14.14 -25.65
N HIS A 30 -37.25 12.95 -25.15
CA HIS A 30 -38.22 11.90 -24.84
C HIS A 30 -39.05 12.15 -23.57
N GLY A 31 -39.00 13.37 -23.01
CA GLY A 31 -40.08 13.95 -22.20
C GLY A 31 -40.50 13.13 -20.99
N MET A 32 -40.01 13.50 -19.80
CA MET A 32 -40.45 12.87 -18.55
C MET A 32 -41.79 13.46 -18.10
N LYS A 33 -42.87 12.67 -18.22
CA LYS A 33 -44.24 13.01 -17.76
C LYS A 33 -44.37 13.25 -16.25
N HIS A 34 -43.33 12.96 -15.48
CA HIS A 34 -43.35 12.94 -14.02
C HIS A 34 -42.40 13.96 -13.39
N LEU A 35 -42.11 15.06 -14.10
CA LEU A 35 -41.43 16.22 -13.51
C LEU A 35 -42.45 17.30 -13.19
N ARG A 36 -42.41 17.78 -11.95
CA ARG A 36 -43.09 19.00 -11.53
C ARG A 36 -42.08 20.06 -11.19
N PHE A 37 -42.25 21.23 -11.78
CA PHE A 37 -41.44 22.40 -11.43
C PHE A 37 -42.22 23.19 -10.40
N HIS A 38 -41.59 23.43 -9.26
CA HIS A 38 -42.15 24.22 -8.19
C HIS A 38 -41.28 25.45 -7.97
N SER A 39 -41.91 26.61 -7.82
CA SER A 39 -41.26 27.79 -7.29
C SER A 39 -41.40 27.76 -5.76
N SER A 40 -40.29 27.66 -5.04
CA SER A 40 -40.25 27.89 -3.60
C SER A 40 -39.65 29.25 -3.32
N ARG A 41 -40.29 30.00 -2.42
CA ARG A 41 -39.78 31.26 -1.91
C ARG A 41 -39.05 30.98 -0.60
N ASN A 42 -37.74 31.20 -0.57
CA ASN A 42 -36.94 31.00 0.63
C ASN A 42 -37.38 32.00 1.71
N ALA A 43 -37.87 31.49 2.85
CA ALA A 43 -38.39 32.30 3.94
C ALA A 43 -37.35 33.22 4.60
N LYS A 44 -36.05 32.92 4.45
CA LYS A 44 -34.96 33.69 5.07
C LYS A 44 -34.49 34.90 4.24
N ASN A 45 -34.53 34.80 2.92
CA ASN A 45 -34.00 35.86 2.03
C ASN A 45 -35.03 36.38 1.00
N GLY A 46 -36.21 35.77 0.93
CA GLY A 46 -37.29 36.17 0.04
C GLY A 46 -37.10 35.79 -1.42
N GLU A 47 -36.00 35.11 -1.78
CA GLU A 47 -35.69 34.74 -3.16
C GLU A 47 -36.53 33.54 -3.64
N GLU A 48 -37.05 33.65 -4.86
CA GLU A 48 -37.69 32.53 -5.55
C GLU A 48 -36.64 31.60 -6.17
N GLY A 49 -36.78 30.30 -5.91
CA GLY A 49 -36.00 29.24 -6.53
C GLY A 49 -36.94 28.22 -7.17
N THR A 50 -36.62 27.81 -8.40
CA THR A 50 -37.30 26.68 -9.05
C THR A 50 -36.62 25.38 -8.65
N PHE A 51 -37.38 24.45 -8.09
CA PHE A 51 -36.94 23.08 -7.85
C PHE A 51 -37.77 22.11 -8.68
N VAL A 52 -37.15 20.98 -9.03
CA VAL A 52 -37.79 19.91 -9.81
C VAL A 52 -38.16 18.79 -8.85
N GLU A 53 -39.46 18.56 -8.68
CA GLU A 53 -40.02 17.41 -8.00
C GLU A 53 -40.22 16.27 -9.01
N PHE A 54 -39.79 15.08 -8.62
CA PHE A 54 -39.96 13.85 -9.40
C PHE A 54 -41.14 13.07 -8.81
N VAL A 55 -42.26 13.00 -9.55
CA VAL A 55 -43.53 12.47 -9.03
C VAL A 55 -43.78 11.00 -9.37
N ALA A 56 -42.87 10.34 -10.10
CA ALA A 56 -43.02 8.93 -10.44
C ALA A 56 -42.55 8.04 -9.29
N GLU A 57 -43.26 6.94 -9.05
CA GLU A 57 -42.75 5.85 -8.20
C GLU A 57 -41.46 5.25 -8.76
N ASN A 58 -41.38 5.12 -10.10
CA ASN A 58 -40.21 4.61 -10.80
C ASN A 58 -39.75 5.60 -11.86
N LEU A 59 -38.51 6.08 -11.75
CA LEU A 59 -37.94 7.05 -12.67
C LEU A 59 -36.60 6.57 -13.23
N HIS A 60 -36.54 6.41 -14.55
CA HIS A 60 -35.30 6.14 -15.27
C HIS A 60 -34.71 7.44 -15.80
N LEU A 61 -33.82 8.07 -15.03
CA LEU A 61 -33.19 9.35 -15.40
C LEU A 61 -32.15 9.25 -16.52
N GLY A 62 -31.98 8.08 -17.15
CA GLY A 62 -30.99 7.88 -18.20
C GLY A 62 -29.60 8.36 -17.76
N ARG A 63 -29.06 9.37 -18.46
CA ARG A 63 -27.77 9.99 -18.17
C ARG A 63 -27.96 11.35 -17.52
N ILE A 64 -27.66 11.45 -16.22
CA ILE A 64 -27.60 12.73 -15.50
C ILE A 64 -26.19 13.28 -15.62
N ILE A 65 -26.04 14.48 -16.19
CA ILE A 65 -24.76 15.22 -16.20
C ILE A 65 -24.92 16.42 -15.28
N ALA A 66 -24.35 16.35 -14.09
CA ALA A 66 -24.16 17.54 -13.26
C ALA A 66 -23.02 18.36 -13.88
N LYS A 67 -23.33 19.48 -14.57
CA LYS A 67 -22.30 20.39 -15.09
C LYS A 67 -21.38 20.94 -14.00
N THR A 68 -21.85 20.98 -12.76
CA THR A 68 -21.07 21.37 -11.59
C THR A 68 -20.14 20.26 -11.08
N GLY A 69 -20.31 19.02 -11.52
CA GLY A 69 -19.57 17.85 -11.03
C GLY A 69 -20.04 17.31 -9.68
N TYR A 70 -21.01 17.96 -9.01
CA TYR A 70 -21.48 17.58 -7.68
C TYR A 70 -22.85 16.91 -7.71
N VAL A 71 -22.97 15.76 -7.04
CA VAL A 71 -24.24 15.13 -6.72
C VAL A 71 -24.36 15.13 -5.19
N ASN A 72 -25.33 15.88 -4.67
CA ASN A 72 -25.51 16.05 -3.23
C ASN A 72 -26.65 15.15 -2.73
N GLY A 73 -26.39 14.44 -1.62
CA GLY A 73 -27.42 13.78 -0.81
C GLY A 73 -27.89 14.69 0.34
N SER A 74 -29.04 14.38 0.92
CA SER A 74 -29.52 15.09 2.11
C SER A 74 -28.65 14.78 3.33
N PRO A 75 -28.39 15.76 4.23
CA PRO A 75 -27.66 15.51 5.46
C PRO A 75 -28.28 14.38 6.28
N GLY A 76 -27.46 13.44 6.74
CA GLY A 76 -27.91 12.30 7.56
C GLY A 76 -28.76 11.25 6.82
N LYS A 77 -28.84 11.31 5.49
CA LYS A 77 -29.47 10.28 4.67
C LYS A 77 -28.42 9.54 3.84
N ASP A 78 -28.60 8.24 3.69
CA ASP A 78 -27.73 7.43 2.85
C ASP A 78 -27.86 7.86 1.38
N PHE A 79 -26.73 8.08 0.73
CA PHE A 79 -26.68 8.30 -0.71
C PHE A 79 -26.42 6.95 -1.41
N THR A 80 -27.51 6.30 -1.82
CA THR A 80 -27.45 4.96 -2.41
C THR A 80 -27.42 5.04 -3.94
N ILE A 81 -26.36 4.51 -4.55
CA ILE A 81 -26.21 4.42 -6.01
C ILE A 81 -26.47 2.98 -6.44
N HIS A 82 -27.50 2.76 -7.26
CA HIS A 82 -27.74 1.47 -7.91
C HIS A 82 -27.28 1.53 -9.37
N GLY A 83 -26.42 0.60 -9.77
CA GLY A 83 -25.98 0.48 -11.16
C GLY A 83 -25.32 -0.86 -11.42
N SER A 84 -25.47 -1.37 -12.65
CA SER A 84 -24.72 -2.54 -13.14
C SER A 84 -23.20 -2.28 -13.22
N ARG A 85 -22.83 -1.00 -13.26
CA ARG A 85 -21.46 -0.53 -13.23
C ARG A 85 -21.41 0.84 -12.55
N VAL A 86 -20.61 0.95 -11.49
CA VAL A 86 -20.31 2.22 -10.81
C VAL A 86 -18.83 2.51 -11.01
N ILE A 87 -18.53 3.71 -11.52
CA ILE A 87 -17.15 4.18 -11.69
C ILE A 87 -17.04 5.51 -10.96
N THR A 88 -16.07 5.59 -10.06
CA THR A 88 -15.62 6.88 -9.51
C THR A 88 -14.19 7.09 -9.99
N GLU A 89 -13.93 8.24 -10.59
CA GLU A 89 -12.64 8.59 -11.15
C GLU A 89 -12.19 9.92 -10.55
N ASN A 90 -10.94 9.96 -10.11
CA ASN A 90 -10.28 11.20 -9.75
C ASN A 90 -9.59 11.77 -10.99
N LEU A 91 -10.04 12.94 -11.42
CA LEU A 91 -9.56 13.61 -12.63
C LEU A 91 -8.08 14.00 -12.57
N ASN A 92 -7.51 14.15 -11.36
CA ASN A 92 -6.15 14.66 -11.19
C ASN A 92 -5.08 13.57 -11.32
N ASN A 93 -5.31 12.39 -10.74
CA ASN A 93 -4.32 11.29 -10.72
C ASN A 93 -4.77 10.05 -11.51
N LYS A 94 -5.94 10.11 -12.18
CA LYS A 94 -6.56 8.99 -12.90
C LYS A 94 -6.84 7.78 -12.01
N SER A 95 -6.83 7.94 -10.69
CA SER A 95 -7.21 6.85 -9.78
C SER A 95 -8.69 6.58 -9.95
N ARG A 96 -9.04 5.30 -10.08
CA ARG A 96 -10.43 4.90 -10.30
C ARG A 96 -10.84 3.78 -9.37
N PHE A 97 -12.04 3.89 -8.82
CA PHE A 97 -12.75 2.80 -8.19
C PHE A 97 -13.87 2.35 -9.11
N VAL A 98 -13.88 1.06 -9.42
CA VAL A 98 -14.79 0.41 -10.35
C VAL A 98 -15.51 -0.71 -9.61
N LEU A 99 -16.83 -0.63 -9.57
CA LEU A 99 -17.69 -1.71 -9.12
C LEU A 99 -18.46 -2.23 -10.33
N HIS A 100 -18.19 -3.47 -10.73
CA HIS A 100 -18.77 -4.08 -11.91
C HIS A 100 -18.82 -5.61 -11.75
N ASP A 101 -19.97 -6.21 -12.05
CA ASP A 101 -20.15 -7.66 -12.07
C ASP A 101 -19.69 -8.36 -10.77
N GLY A 102 -20.11 -7.81 -9.63
CA GLY A 102 -19.72 -8.30 -8.30
C GLY A 102 -18.25 -8.06 -7.92
N THR A 103 -17.43 -7.52 -8.82
CA THR A 103 -16.02 -7.21 -8.55
C THR A 103 -15.85 -5.73 -8.17
N CYS A 104 -14.99 -5.50 -7.19
CA CYS A 104 -14.56 -4.18 -6.72
C CYS A 104 -13.08 -4.02 -7.06
N ARG A 105 -12.74 -3.01 -7.87
CA ARG A 105 -11.38 -2.79 -8.35
C ARG A 105 -10.95 -1.34 -8.11
N PHE A 106 -9.77 -1.18 -7.53
CA PHE A 106 -9.06 0.10 -7.42
C PHE A 106 -7.91 0.11 -8.43
N GLU A 107 -7.78 1.17 -9.22
CA GLU A 107 -6.75 1.27 -10.25
C GLU A 107 -6.05 2.62 -10.18
N ASN A 108 -4.78 2.63 -10.60
CA ASN A 108 -3.87 3.77 -10.46
C ASN A 108 -3.81 4.30 -9.02
N VAL A 109 -3.86 3.39 -8.05
CA VAL A 109 -3.69 3.69 -6.63
C VAL A 109 -2.29 3.26 -6.20
N GLU A 110 -1.51 4.19 -5.66
CA GLU A 110 -0.16 3.89 -5.16
C GLU A 110 -0.18 3.11 -3.84
N GLN A 111 -1.22 3.32 -3.04
CA GLN A 111 -1.39 2.69 -1.75
C GLN A 111 -2.84 2.29 -1.52
N PHE A 112 -3.04 1.03 -1.13
CA PHE A 112 -4.33 0.51 -0.68
C PHE A 112 -4.16 -0.03 0.74
N MET A 113 -4.96 0.48 1.68
CA MET A 113 -4.90 0.10 3.08
C MET A 113 -6.30 0.02 3.69
N ILE A 114 -6.58 -1.10 4.34
CA ILE A 114 -7.79 -1.31 5.16
C ILE A 114 -7.35 -1.16 6.61
N LYS A 115 -8.05 -0.34 7.41
CA LYS A 115 -7.77 -0.16 8.83
C LYS A 115 -9.05 -0.26 9.66
N ASN A 116 -8.93 -0.72 10.90
CA ASN A 116 -9.95 -0.46 11.91
C ASN A 116 -9.67 0.90 12.57
N GLN A 117 -10.34 1.20 13.68
CA GLN A 117 -10.15 2.47 14.40
C GLN A 117 -8.73 2.63 14.99
N GLN A 118 -8.01 1.53 15.25
CA GLN A 118 -6.74 1.52 15.98
C GLN A 118 -5.53 1.08 15.13
N HIS A 119 -5.71 0.18 14.16
CA HIS A 119 -4.65 -0.54 13.46
C HIS A 119 -4.99 -0.83 11.99
N PRO A 120 -3.99 -0.83 11.09
CA PRO A 120 -4.17 -1.35 9.73
C PRO A 120 -4.44 -2.86 9.77
N ILE A 121 -5.53 -3.28 9.12
CA ILE A 121 -5.90 -4.68 8.90
C ILE A 121 -5.17 -5.24 7.67
N PHE A 122 -5.06 -4.44 6.61
CA PHE A 122 -4.40 -4.82 5.36
C PHE A 122 -3.66 -3.61 4.79
N SER A 123 -2.44 -3.82 4.29
CA SER A 123 -1.70 -2.82 3.53
C SER A 123 -1.05 -3.50 2.34
N ALA A 124 -1.31 -3.00 1.13
CA ALA A 124 -0.62 -3.49 -0.07
C ALA A 124 0.89 -3.19 -0.03
N LYS A 125 1.30 -2.14 0.71
CA LYS A 125 2.71 -1.76 0.87
C LYS A 125 3.45 -2.61 1.91
N HIS A 126 2.73 -3.09 2.92
CA HIS A 126 3.27 -3.94 3.99
C HIS A 126 2.33 -5.13 4.22
N PRO A 127 2.25 -6.09 3.29
CA PRO A 127 1.32 -7.19 3.40
C PRO A 127 1.71 -8.09 4.57
N VAL A 128 0.81 -8.23 5.55
CA VAL A 128 0.94 -9.19 6.64
C VAL A 128 0.21 -10.45 6.23
N PHE A 129 0.94 -11.46 5.75
CA PHE A 129 0.37 -12.75 5.39
C PHE A 129 1.14 -13.89 6.03
N ARG A 130 0.44 -14.98 6.30
CA ARG A 130 1.08 -16.24 6.67
C ARG A 130 1.55 -16.94 5.40
N VAL A 131 2.81 -17.36 5.37
CA VAL A 131 3.33 -18.18 4.28
C VAL A 131 2.64 -19.54 4.34
N ASP A 132 1.78 -19.83 3.38
CA ASP A 132 1.12 -21.14 3.23
C ASP A 132 2.18 -22.22 2.91
N ARG A 133 1.99 -23.45 3.40
CA ARG A 133 2.93 -24.58 3.21
C ARG A 133 3.16 -24.96 1.74
N ARG A 134 2.25 -24.54 0.85
CA ARG A 134 2.35 -24.69 -0.61
C ARG A 134 3.34 -23.71 -1.26
N ILE A 135 3.69 -22.62 -0.59
CA ILE A 135 4.69 -21.66 -1.08
C ILE A 135 6.08 -22.28 -0.91
N LYS A 136 6.75 -22.57 -2.03
CA LYS A 136 8.10 -23.16 -2.06
C LYS A 136 9.23 -22.17 -2.25
N LYS A 137 8.91 -20.99 -2.79
CA LYS A 137 9.89 -19.95 -3.13
C LYS A 137 9.36 -18.59 -2.74
N ILE A 138 10.16 -17.83 -2.02
CA ILE A 138 9.92 -16.41 -1.70
C ILE A 138 11.03 -15.63 -2.41
N SER A 139 10.66 -14.70 -3.27
CA SER A 139 11.59 -13.80 -3.96
C SER A 139 11.35 -12.38 -3.46
N THR A 140 12.35 -11.79 -2.82
CA THR A 140 12.27 -10.43 -2.25
C THR A 140 13.65 -9.79 -2.23
N THR A 141 13.69 -8.46 -2.22
CA THR A 141 14.94 -7.68 -2.13
C THR A 141 15.54 -7.72 -0.72
N GLN A 142 14.70 -7.87 0.31
CA GLN A 142 15.14 -7.88 1.71
C GLN A 142 14.28 -8.86 2.53
N ILE A 143 14.94 -9.66 3.36
CA ILE A 143 14.31 -10.49 4.40
C ILE A 143 14.90 -10.08 5.73
N ILE A 144 14.04 -9.64 6.66
CA ILE A 144 14.43 -9.38 8.06
C ILE A 144 13.74 -10.46 8.91
N THR A 145 14.54 -11.29 9.56
CA THR A 145 14.05 -12.31 10.50
C THR A 145 14.98 -12.39 11.70
N ASN A 146 14.41 -12.65 12.88
CA ASN A 146 15.17 -12.94 14.09
C ASN A 146 15.75 -14.36 14.11
N LYS A 147 15.34 -15.21 13.16
CA LYS A 147 15.65 -16.63 13.19
C LYS A 147 15.68 -17.23 11.78
N ILE A 148 16.73 -17.97 11.50
CA ILE A 148 16.85 -18.80 10.30
C ILE A 148 17.07 -20.24 10.78
N ARG A 149 16.32 -21.19 10.21
CA ARG A 149 16.40 -22.61 10.55
C ARG A 149 16.31 -23.46 9.30
N SER A 150 17.09 -24.55 9.25
CA SER A 150 16.79 -25.63 8.31
C SER A 150 15.52 -26.38 8.73
N PRO A 151 14.89 -27.10 7.78
CA PRO A 151 13.95 -28.15 8.11
C PRO A 151 14.58 -29.23 9.01
N ILE A 152 13.75 -29.98 9.72
CA ILE A 152 14.21 -31.05 10.61
C ILE A 152 14.90 -32.14 9.78
N ASN A 153 16.09 -32.56 10.21
CA ASN A 153 16.94 -33.55 9.52
C ASN A 153 17.43 -33.15 8.13
N GLU A 154 17.34 -31.86 7.77
CA GLU A 154 17.83 -31.32 6.49
C GLU A 154 18.89 -30.24 6.71
N ASN A 155 19.71 -30.02 5.68
CA ASN A 155 20.77 -29.01 5.71
C ASN A 155 20.21 -27.63 5.36
N LEU A 156 20.73 -26.58 6.01
CA LEU A 156 20.48 -25.19 5.62
C LEU A 156 21.49 -24.83 4.53
N HIS A 157 21.03 -24.67 3.29
CA HIS A 157 21.85 -24.19 2.19
C HIS A 157 21.70 -22.67 2.02
N VAL A 158 22.82 -21.96 2.00
CA VAL A 158 22.88 -20.50 1.87
C VAL A 158 23.88 -20.19 0.76
N ASP A 159 23.38 -19.71 -0.38
CA ASP A 159 24.17 -19.30 -1.54
C ASP A 159 24.12 -17.76 -1.65
N ILE A 160 25.24 -17.10 -1.36
CA ILE A 160 25.32 -15.65 -1.19
C ILE A 160 26.71 -15.16 -1.64
N GLU A 161 26.76 -14.10 -2.45
CA GLU A 161 28.01 -13.45 -2.88
C GLU A 161 28.75 -12.77 -1.72
N ASN A 162 28.03 -12.04 -0.85
CA ASN A 162 28.58 -11.33 0.31
C ASN A 162 27.87 -11.76 1.59
N LEU A 163 28.35 -12.83 2.24
CA LEU A 163 27.82 -13.29 3.52
C LEU A 163 28.56 -12.63 4.69
N SER A 164 27.84 -11.84 5.49
CA SER A 164 28.34 -11.32 6.78
C SER A 164 27.53 -11.94 7.92
N ILE A 165 28.18 -12.78 8.73
CA ILE A 165 27.61 -13.30 9.97
C ILE A 165 28.20 -12.48 11.11
N ARG A 166 27.42 -11.53 11.62
CA ARG A 166 27.80 -10.74 12.79
C ARG A 166 27.06 -11.28 14.01
N GLY A 167 27.81 -11.70 15.01
CA GLY A 167 27.28 -11.96 16.34
C GLY A 167 27.67 -10.87 17.33
N ASN A 168 26.75 -10.49 18.21
CA ASN A 168 27.12 -9.86 19.47
C ASN A 168 27.73 -10.93 20.40
N GLU A 169 28.36 -10.52 21.50
CA GLU A 169 28.67 -11.45 22.59
C GLU A 169 27.41 -12.28 22.94
N GLY A 170 27.55 -13.60 23.00
CA GLY A 170 26.43 -14.52 23.23
C GLY A 170 25.77 -15.13 21.98
N VAL A 171 26.25 -14.89 20.76
CA VAL A 171 25.77 -15.66 19.59
C VAL A 171 26.21 -17.11 19.67
N ARG A 172 25.22 -17.99 19.92
CA ARG A 172 25.38 -19.43 19.98
C ARG A 172 25.02 -20.05 18.62
N MET A 173 26.02 -20.58 17.92
CA MET A 173 25.79 -21.42 16.74
C MET A 173 25.68 -22.88 17.19
N GLU A 174 24.53 -23.49 16.95
CA GLU A 174 24.29 -24.91 17.24
C GLU A 174 24.06 -25.66 15.93
N ALA A 175 24.92 -26.62 15.63
CA ALA A 175 24.78 -27.50 14.48
C ALA A 175 25.32 -28.89 14.81
N LYS A 176 24.75 -29.94 14.19
CA LYS A 176 25.26 -31.31 14.31
C LYS A 176 26.68 -31.43 13.74
N ALA A 177 26.96 -30.69 12.67
CA ALA A 177 28.28 -30.46 12.11
C ALA A 177 28.29 -29.08 11.47
N LEU A 178 29.35 -28.30 11.70
CA LEU A 178 29.58 -27.00 11.05
C LEU A 178 30.86 -27.11 10.25
N THR A 179 30.75 -27.02 8.92
CA THR A 179 31.91 -26.94 8.03
C THR A 179 31.96 -25.53 7.47
N ALA A 180 33.00 -24.77 7.82
CA ALA A 180 33.28 -23.46 7.24
C ALA A 180 34.62 -23.53 6.50
N SER A 181 34.62 -23.29 5.19
CA SER A 181 35.82 -23.03 4.42
C SER A 181 35.91 -21.53 4.15
N VAL A 182 37.12 -20.98 4.29
CA VAL A 182 37.40 -19.60 3.93
C VAL A 182 38.33 -19.67 2.73
N ASP A 183 37.81 -19.37 1.54
CA ASP A 183 38.59 -19.29 0.29
C ASP A 183 39.33 -17.93 0.18
N ALA A 184 39.74 -17.39 1.32
CA ALA A 184 40.55 -16.19 1.40
C ALA A 184 41.97 -16.56 1.83
N PHE A 185 42.91 -15.67 1.56
CA PHE A 185 44.28 -15.79 2.01
C PHE A 185 44.55 -14.81 3.15
N ARG A 186 45.28 -15.26 4.18
CA ARG A 186 45.77 -14.40 5.26
C ARG A 186 47.24 -14.06 5.01
N ILE A 187 47.59 -12.78 5.12
CA ILE A 187 48.98 -12.34 5.17
C ILE A 187 49.50 -12.57 6.60
N CYS A 188 50.58 -13.32 6.70
CA CYS A 188 51.29 -13.60 7.94
C CYS A 188 52.67 -12.95 7.89
N ILE A 189 53.16 -12.53 9.05
CA ILE A 189 54.52 -12.02 9.24
C ILE A 189 55.26 -12.94 10.19
N CYS A 190 56.53 -13.20 9.91
CA CYS A 190 57.43 -13.75 10.91
C CYS A 190 58.58 -12.78 11.19
N ILE A 191 58.90 -12.67 12.46
CA ILE A 191 59.92 -11.76 12.99
C ILE A 191 61.16 -12.59 13.27
N ALA A 192 62.18 -12.39 12.45
CA ALA A 192 63.52 -12.96 12.59
C ALA A 192 64.55 -11.83 12.42
N ALA A 193 65.78 -12.14 12.00
CA ALA A 193 66.79 -11.11 11.71
C ALA A 193 66.31 -10.07 10.66
N ARG A 194 65.44 -10.49 9.73
CA ARG A 194 64.67 -9.60 8.84
C ARG A 194 63.21 -10.05 8.82
N PRO A 195 62.22 -9.14 8.98
CA PRO A 195 60.82 -9.51 8.90
C PRO A 195 60.47 -9.97 7.48
N LYS A 196 59.75 -11.08 7.37
CA LYS A 196 59.30 -11.64 6.09
C LYS A 196 57.78 -11.82 6.11
N LEU A 197 57.14 -11.50 4.99
CA LEU A 197 55.71 -11.72 4.77
C LEU A 197 55.50 -13.01 3.98
N PHE A 198 54.49 -13.79 4.36
CA PHE A 198 54.04 -14.97 3.63
C PHE A 198 52.52 -15.08 3.68
N VAL A 199 51.97 -15.91 2.82
CA VAL A 199 50.53 -16.07 2.66
C VAL A 199 50.13 -17.49 3.07
N VAL A 200 49.04 -17.62 3.83
CA VAL A 200 48.42 -18.91 4.17
C VAL A 200 46.95 -18.90 3.79
N ALA A 201 46.36 -20.08 3.56
CA ALA A 201 44.91 -20.19 3.44
C ALA A 201 44.24 -19.64 4.73
N GLY A 202 43.12 -18.94 4.58
CA GLY A 202 42.49 -18.16 5.65
C GLY A 202 42.02 -19.00 6.83
N ASN A 203 41.80 -20.30 6.60
CA ASN A 203 41.47 -21.29 7.62
C ASN A 203 42.69 -22.02 8.22
N LYS A 204 43.92 -21.66 7.86
CA LYS A 204 45.16 -22.26 8.38
C LYS A 204 45.87 -21.30 9.35
N PRO A 205 46.53 -21.83 10.40
CA PRO A 205 47.37 -21.00 11.27
C PRO A 205 48.56 -20.40 10.49
N CYS A 206 49.08 -19.27 10.98
CA CYS A 206 50.29 -18.64 10.43
C CYS A 206 51.53 -19.49 10.75
N VAL A 207 51.72 -20.59 10.03
CA VAL A 207 52.92 -21.42 10.09
C VAL A 207 53.72 -21.19 8.82
N ALA A 208 54.90 -20.61 8.96
CA ALA A 208 55.78 -20.40 7.83
C ALA A 208 56.35 -21.72 7.32
N PRO A 209 56.66 -21.85 6.01
CA PRO A 209 57.40 -22.99 5.48
C PRO A 209 58.72 -23.18 6.22
N GLN A 210 59.21 -24.43 6.29
CA GLN A 210 60.50 -24.74 6.92
C GLN A 210 61.61 -23.84 6.35
N ASN A 211 62.45 -23.27 7.22
CA ASN A 211 63.54 -22.33 6.89
C ASN A 211 63.12 -21.02 6.20
N PHE A 212 61.82 -20.70 6.11
CA PHE A 212 61.40 -19.42 5.55
C PHE A 212 61.74 -18.26 6.48
N CYS A 213 61.56 -18.45 7.79
CA CYS A 213 61.75 -17.44 8.83
C CYS A 213 63.11 -17.49 9.51
N THR A 214 64.03 -18.33 9.04
CA THR A 214 65.44 -18.27 9.46
C THR A 214 66.17 -17.15 8.73
#